data_AF-X6LSK3-F1
#
_entry.id   AF-X6LSK3-F1
#
_cell.length_a   1.000
_cell.length_b   1.000
_cell.length_c   1.000
_cell.angle_alpha   90.00
_cell.angle_beta   90.00
_cell.angle_gamma   90.00
#
_symmetry.space_group_name_H-M   'P 1'
#
loop_
_entity.id
_entity.type
_entity.pdbx_description
1 polymer ?
#
loop_
_entity_poly.entity_id
_entity_poly.type
_entity_poly.pdbx_seq_one_letter_code
_entity_poly.pdbx_strand_id
1 'polypeptide(L)'
;MTSQKLEESLKQYEKIACELNEKRCEKDASKKELQIILKKHANNIEAFNSIFGKATQIEVEKLQSEQLMTKINRIKKCNFELLKYCAQLNEDVKQLKTKDEEWRESRWKDLQMKWSEWGPLEIAIFIGFTLKLNKNPMAHLYNILKKNNIDSRALLKMSKKDWMDIFELKIFLDACLLFDSFSHICNQYPSNSFSSSSSSSSSSSSPNSTQTQNTPKEYLCPLSNCIMKQPVIARNGITYDRTSIVSGAHQLPNNSSLFIDGQLWLIPNHAIEERIKTYLKSHKQQ
;
A
#
# COMPACT_ATOMS: atom_id res chain seq x y z
N MET A 1 134.54 17.85 -9.11
CA MET A 1 133.20 17.40 -9.53
C MET A 1 132.70 18.38 -10.57
N THR A 2 132.49 17.92 -11.79
CA THR A 2 132.36 18.72 -13.01
C THR A 2 130.96 19.32 -13.16
N SER A 3 130.87 20.52 -13.73
CA SER A 3 129.62 21.26 -14.10
C SER A 3 128.52 20.37 -14.70
N GLN A 4 128.93 19.32 -15.41
CA GLN A 4 128.09 18.29 -16.00
C GLN A 4 127.18 17.55 -14.98
N LYS A 5 127.66 17.26 -13.77
CA LYS A 5 126.85 16.61 -12.70
C LYS A 5 125.73 17.52 -12.18
N LEU A 6 125.97 18.83 -12.15
CA LEU A 6 124.98 19.82 -11.70
C LEU A 6 123.86 19.94 -12.73
N GLU A 7 124.22 19.98 -14.01
CA GLU A 7 123.27 20.05 -15.12
C GLU A 7 122.40 18.79 -15.23
N GLU A 8 122.98 17.60 -15.05
CA GLU A 8 122.23 16.33 -14.97
C GLU A 8 121.24 16.33 -13.79
N SER A 9 121.66 16.81 -12.61
CA SER A 9 120.79 16.91 -11.44
C SER A 9 119.61 17.87 -11.67
N LEU A 10 119.85 18.98 -12.37
CA LEU A 10 118.83 19.98 -12.67
C LEU A 10 117.80 19.45 -13.66
N LYS A 11 118.25 18.76 -14.73
CA LYS A 11 117.35 18.04 -15.67
C LYS A 11 116.54 16.96 -14.97
N GLN A 12 117.15 16.22 -14.04
CA GLN A 12 116.46 15.19 -13.27
C GLN A 12 115.41 15.79 -12.33
N TYR A 13 115.71 16.94 -11.70
CA TYR A 13 114.76 17.68 -10.89
C TYR A 13 113.56 18.19 -11.71
N GLU A 14 113.80 18.81 -12.87
CA GLU A 14 112.74 19.29 -13.76
C GLU A 14 111.85 18.15 -14.25
N LYS A 15 112.45 17.00 -14.59
CA LYS A 15 111.71 15.79 -14.96
C LYS A 15 110.79 15.33 -13.82
N ILE A 16 111.31 15.22 -12.60
CA ILE A 16 110.51 14.86 -11.42
C ILE A 16 109.40 15.88 -11.16
N ALA A 17 109.68 17.17 -11.28
CA ALA A 17 108.69 18.24 -11.09
C ALA A 17 107.55 18.14 -12.13
N CYS A 18 107.88 17.84 -13.38
CA CYS A 18 106.91 17.62 -14.45
C CYS A 18 106.02 16.40 -14.17
N GLU A 19 106.62 15.25 -13.86
CA GLU A 19 105.88 14.02 -13.49
C GLU A 19 104.97 14.25 -12.27
N LEU A 20 105.44 15.00 -11.27
CA LEU A 20 104.67 15.32 -10.07
C LEU A 20 103.47 16.22 -10.37
N ASN A 21 103.63 17.17 -11.29
CA ASN A 21 102.53 18.01 -11.75
C ASN A 21 101.51 17.22 -12.59
N GLU A 22 101.96 16.33 -13.47
CA GLU A 22 101.08 15.43 -14.23
C GLU A 22 100.26 14.54 -13.27
N LYS A 23 100.91 13.93 -12.27
CA LYS A 23 100.22 13.14 -11.24
C LYS A 23 99.25 13.97 -10.40
N ARG A 24 99.55 15.24 -10.15
CA ARG A 24 98.59 16.16 -9.49
C ARG A 24 97.37 16.42 -10.37
N CYS A 25 97.57 16.67 -11.66
CA CYS A 25 96.50 16.85 -12.63
C CYS A 25 95.61 15.59 -12.76
N GLU A 26 96.22 14.40 -12.85
CA GLU A 26 95.49 13.12 -12.84
C GLU A 26 94.65 12.97 -11.56
N LYS A 27 95.25 13.22 -10.38
CA LYS A 27 94.56 13.17 -9.10
C LYS A 27 93.35 14.12 -9.04
N ASP A 28 93.50 15.35 -9.52
CA ASP A 28 92.40 16.33 -9.54
C ASP A 28 91.30 15.95 -10.53
N ALA A 29 91.67 15.35 -11.66
CA ALA A 29 90.70 14.78 -12.61
C ALA A 29 89.91 13.63 -11.99
N SER A 30 90.60 12.64 -11.39
CA SER A 30 89.95 11.52 -10.69
C SER A 30 89.06 11.99 -9.54
N LYS A 31 89.46 13.04 -8.81
CA LYS A 31 88.64 13.64 -7.75
C LYS A 31 87.33 14.23 -8.30
N LYS A 32 87.37 14.93 -9.43
CA LYS A 32 86.16 15.48 -10.08
C LYS A 32 85.23 14.37 -10.56
N GLU A 33 85.78 13.33 -11.16
CA GLU A 33 85.00 12.16 -11.59
C GLU A 33 84.32 11.48 -10.39
N LEU A 34 85.05 11.27 -9.30
CA LEU A 34 84.51 10.73 -8.05
C LEU A 34 83.35 11.60 -7.51
N GLN A 35 83.49 12.93 -7.54
CA GLN A 35 82.43 13.84 -7.11
C GLN A 35 81.16 13.74 -7.97
N ILE A 36 81.30 13.59 -9.29
CA ILE A 36 80.16 13.40 -10.20
C ILE A 36 79.45 12.08 -9.89
N ILE A 37 80.22 11.00 -9.70
CA ILE A 37 79.70 9.68 -9.35
C ILE A 37 78.96 9.74 -8.00
N LEU A 38 79.55 10.37 -6.97
CA LEU A 38 78.93 10.54 -5.66
C LEU A 38 77.63 11.34 -5.74
N LYS A 39 77.60 12.44 -6.50
CA LYS A 39 76.38 13.24 -6.70
C LYS A 39 75.29 12.43 -7.39
N LYS A 40 75.64 11.65 -8.41
CA LYS A 40 74.70 10.75 -9.10
C LYS A 40 74.13 9.70 -8.15
N HIS A 41 74.98 9.08 -7.31
CA HIS A 41 74.52 8.13 -6.31
C HIS A 41 73.62 8.77 -5.25
N ALA A 42 73.95 9.96 -4.76
CA ALA A 42 73.10 10.70 -3.82
C ALA A 42 71.71 10.97 -4.40
N ASN A 43 71.63 11.46 -5.65
CA ASN A 43 70.36 11.68 -6.34
C ASN A 43 69.56 10.39 -6.53
N ASN A 44 70.23 9.27 -6.84
CA ASN A 44 69.58 7.98 -6.98
C ASN A 44 68.99 7.48 -5.64
N ILE A 45 69.71 7.69 -4.54
CA ILE A 45 69.23 7.35 -3.19
C ILE A 45 68.00 8.19 -2.84
N GLU A 46 68.02 9.49 -3.13
CA GLU A 46 66.88 10.38 -2.89
C GLU A 46 65.65 9.96 -3.72
N ALA A 47 65.83 9.66 -5.01
CA ALA A 47 64.76 9.16 -5.87
C ALA A 47 64.20 7.82 -5.36
N PHE A 48 65.07 6.90 -4.94
CA PHE A 48 64.67 5.63 -4.36
C PHE A 48 63.86 5.82 -3.08
N ASN A 49 64.32 6.67 -2.16
CA ASN A 49 63.61 6.98 -0.91
C ASN A 49 62.23 7.61 -1.19
N SER A 50 62.13 8.48 -2.19
CA SER A 50 60.85 9.08 -2.62
C SER A 50 59.87 8.02 -3.14
N ILE A 51 60.34 7.09 -3.98
CA ILE A 51 59.53 5.98 -4.49
C ILE A 51 59.11 5.06 -3.35
N PHE A 52 60.02 4.73 -2.44
CA PHE A 52 59.73 3.90 -1.27
C PHE A 52 58.65 4.53 -0.38
N GLY A 53 58.76 5.84 -0.10
CA GLY A 53 57.75 6.58 0.66
C GLY A 53 56.35 6.53 0.01
N LYS A 54 56.28 6.70 -1.31
CA LYS A 54 55.02 6.56 -2.06
C LYS A 54 54.46 5.13 -1.98
N ALA A 55 55.31 4.11 -2.11
CA ALA A 55 54.89 2.72 -2.00
C ALA A 55 54.33 2.39 -0.60
N THR A 56 54.97 2.89 0.46
CA THR A 56 54.47 2.76 1.84
C THR A 56 53.11 3.43 2.01
N GLN A 57 52.95 4.66 1.49
CA GLN A 57 51.68 5.39 1.55
C GLN A 57 50.54 4.62 0.85
N ILE A 58 50.80 4.08 -0.35
CA ILE A 58 49.83 3.27 -1.10
C ILE A 58 49.39 2.03 -0.30
N GLU A 59 50.32 1.35 0.37
CA GLU A 59 49.97 0.17 1.17
C GLU A 59 49.11 0.54 2.40
N VAL A 60 49.39 1.68 3.04
CA VAL A 60 48.56 2.20 4.14
C VAL A 60 47.14 2.53 3.65
N GLU A 61 47.01 3.22 2.52
CA GLU A 61 45.71 3.57 1.91
C GLU A 61 44.92 2.32 1.51
N LYS A 62 45.61 1.31 0.95
CA LYS A 62 45.01 0.02 0.62
C LYS A 62 44.44 -0.68 1.85
N LEU A 63 45.20 -0.75 2.94
CA LEU A 63 44.75 -1.36 4.20
C LEU A 63 43.54 -0.60 4.79
N GLN A 64 43.54 0.73 4.74
CA GLN A 64 42.40 1.54 5.16
C GLN A 64 41.15 1.26 4.32
N SER A 65 41.31 1.14 3.00
CA SER A 65 40.23 0.79 2.08
C SER A 65 39.63 -0.59 2.39
N GLU A 66 40.46 -1.60 2.67
CA GLU A 66 39.99 -2.95 3.05
C GLU A 66 39.19 -2.94 4.36
N GLN A 67 39.63 -2.15 5.35
CA GLN A 67 38.89 -1.96 6.60
C GLN A 67 37.53 -1.28 6.37
N LEU A 68 37.49 -0.24 5.52
CA LEU A 68 36.24 0.43 5.15
C LEU A 68 35.28 -0.52 4.43
N MET A 69 35.78 -1.33 3.50
CA MET A 69 34.99 -2.34 2.80
C MET A 69 34.38 -3.36 3.76
N THR A 70 35.14 -3.79 4.78
CA THR A 70 34.63 -4.68 5.83
C THR A 70 33.49 -4.02 6.62
N LYS A 71 33.62 -2.74 6.98
CA LYS A 71 32.57 -1.98 7.66
C LYS A 71 31.32 -1.84 6.79
N ILE A 72 31.48 -1.48 5.52
CA ILE A 72 30.38 -1.36 4.55
C ILE A 72 29.62 -2.69 4.43
N ASN A 73 30.32 -3.82 4.33
CA ASN A 73 29.70 -5.13 4.22
C ASN A 73 28.92 -5.51 5.49
N ARG A 74 29.41 -5.14 6.68
CA ARG A 74 28.67 -5.33 7.94
C ARG A 74 27.38 -4.51 7.97
N ILE A 75 27.43 -3.24 7.57
CA ILE A 75 26.25 -2.37 7.49
C ILE A 75 25.24 -2.93 6.49
N LYS A 76 25.70 -3.34 5.29
CA LYS A 76 24.84 -3.97 4.28
C LYS A 76 24.12 -5.21 4.83
N LYS A 77 24.84 -6.08 5.55
CA LYS A 77 24.26 -7.27 6.19
C LYS A 77 23.20 -6.88 7.23
N CYS A 78 23.50 -5.91 8.09
CA CYS A 78 22.55 -5.43 9.10
C CYS A 78 21.27 -4.84 8.47
N ASN A 79 21.42 -4.01 7.44
CA ASN A 79 20.28 -3.42 6.71
C ASN A 79 19.41 -4.50 6.05
N PHE A 80 20.02 -5.55 5.51
CA PHE A 80 19.26 -6.66 4.92
C PHE A 80 18.40 -7.39 5.97
N GLU A 81 18.96 -7.68 7.15
CA GLU A 81 18.20 -8.30 8.25
C GLU A 81 17.09 -7.37 8.76
N LEU A 82 17.35 -6.07 8.85
CA LEU A 82 16.34 -5.08 9.25
C LEU A 82 15.18 -5.04 8.24
N LEU A 83 15.46 -5.06 6.94
CA LEU A 83 14.42 -5.10 5.90
C LEU A 83 13.57 -6.36 6.00
N LYS A 84 14.18 -7.52 6.28
CA LYS A 84 13.46 -8.78 6.51
C LYS A 84 12.53 -8.69 7.73
N TYR A 85 13.01 -8.09 8.82
CA TYR A 85 12.19 -7.87 10.02
C TYR A 85 11.01 -6.94 9.75
N CYS A 86 11.24 -5.82 9.06
CA CYS A 86 10.17 -4.89 8.68
C CYS A 86 9.12 -5.56 7.76
N ALA A 87 9.55 -6.42 6.84
CA ALA A 87 8.64 -7.18 6.00
C ALA A 87 7.74 -8.12 6.82
N GLN A 88 8.32 -8.83 7.81
CA GLN A 88 7.55 -9.68 8.71
C GLN A 88 6.55 -8.87 9.54
N LEU A 89 6.98 -7.75 10.13
CA LEU A 89 6.10 -6.89 10.92
C LEU A 89 4.92 -6.36 10.10
N ASN A 90 5.16 -5.99 8.84
CA ASN A 90 4.10 -5.56 7.94
C ASN A 90 3.08 -6.67 7.67
N GLU A 91 3.54 -7.91 7.53
CA GLU A 91 2.66 -9.06 7.36
C GLU A 91 1.84 -9.34 8.63
N ASP A 92 2.48 -9.28 9.80
CA ASP A 92 1.80 -9.45 11.09
C ASP A 92 0.71 -8.38 11.31
N VAL A 93 0.99 -7.13 10.96
CA VAL A 93 0.01 -6.03 11.04
C VAL A 93 -1.17 -6.25 10.10
N LYS A 94 -0.93 -6.75 8.88
CA LYS A 94 -2.02 -7.09 7.95
C LYS A 94 -2.88 -8.21 8.52
N GLN A 95 -2.28 -9.28 9.01
CA GLN A 95 -3.01 -10.40 9.61
C GLN A 95 -3.81 -9.95 10.83
N LEU A 96 -3.25 -9.10 11.68
CA LEU A 96 -3.96 -8.54 12.83
C LEU A 96 -5.15 -7.68 12.40
N LYS A 97 -4.99 -6.87 11.35
CA LYS A 97 -6.08 -6.07 10.79
C LYS A 97 -7.20 -6.94 10.23
N THR A 98 -6.88 -8.00 9.49
CA THR A 98 -7.88 -8.96 8.99
C THR A 98 -8.61 -9.63 10.15
N LYS A 99 -7.90 -10.10 11.17
CA LYS A 99 -8.50 -10.70 12.37
C LYS A 99 -9.41 -9.73 13.14
N ASP A 100 -9.02 -8.45 13.23
CA ASP A 100 -9.85 -7.41 13.85
C ASP A 100 -11.11 -7.13 13.04
N GLU A 101 -11.02 -7.09 11.70
CA GLU A 101 -12.18 -6.97 10.80
C GLU A 101 -13.14 -8.15 10.93
N GLU A 102 -12.64 -9.38 10.86
CA GLU A 102 -13.42 -10.61 11.05
C GLU A 102 -14.10 -10.64 12.44
N TRP A 103 -13.36 -10.28 13.48
CA TRP A 103 -13.90 -10.23 14.84
C TRP A 103 -14.99 -9.17 14.98
N ARG A 104 -14.80 -7.97 14.41
CA ARG A 104 -15.82 -6.91 14.41
C ARG A 104 -17.07 -7.34 13.66
N GLU A 105 -16.92 -7.97 12.50
CA GLU A 105 -18.05 -8.44 11.70
C GLU A 105 -18.82 -9.56 12.41
N SER A 106 -18.11 -10.50 13.04
CA SER A 106 -18.73 -11.53 13.88
C SER A 106 -19.51 -10.91 15.05
N ARG A 107 -18.91 -9.96 15.79
CA ARG A 107 -19.56 -9.28 16.91
C ARG A 107 -20.76 -8.45 16.46
N TRP A 108 -20.66 -7.81 15.30
CA TRP A 108 -21.75 -7.05 14.72
C TRP A 108 -22.92 -7.97 14.37
N LYS A 109 -22.66 -9.12 13.75
CA LYS A 109 -23.68 -10.12 13.43
C LYS A 109 -24.35 -10.65 14.70
N ASP A 110 -23.59 -10.95 15.74
CA ASP A 110 -24.14 -11.39 17.04
C ASP A 110 -25.05 -10.31 17.65
N LEU A 111 -24.67 -9.04 17.54
CA LEU A 111 -25.48 -7.92 17.99
C LEU A 111 -26.79 -7.83 17.19
N GLN A 112 -26.72 -7.90 15.86
CA GLN A 112 -27.87 -7.87 14.96
C GLN A 112 -28.85 -9.01 15.23
N MET A 113 -28.36 -10.23 15.48
CA MET A 113 -29.21 -11.38 15.81
C MET A 113 -30.06 -11.18 17.07
N LYS A 114 -29.60 -10.32 17.98
CA LYS A 114 -30.26 -10.00 19.26
C LYS A 114 -30.99 -8.65 19.24
N TRP A 115 -31.36 -8.14 18.06
CA TRP A 115 -31.94 -6.80 17.95
C TRP A 115 -33.22 -6.59 18.78
N SER A 116 -34.04 -7.63 18.95
CA SER A 116 -35.25 -7.52 19.77
C SER A 116 -34.97 -7.32 21.26
N GLU A 117 -33.76 -7.64 21.72
CA GLU A 117 -33.31 -7.49 23.11
C GLU A 117 -32.48 -6.21 23.33
N TRP A 118 -32.31 -5.37 22.30
CA TRP A 118 -31.46 -4.18 22.41
C TRP A 118 -31.98 -3.19 23.44
N GLY A 119 -31.10 -2.83 24.37
CA GLY A 119 -31.27 -1.70 25.27
C GLY A 119 -30.59 -0.44 24.74
N PRO A 120 -30.55 0.64 25.56
CA PRO A 120 -29.92 1.90 25.17
C PRO A 120 -28.46 1.80 24.72
N LEU A 121 -27.70 0.83 25.26
CA LEU A 121 -26.30 0.66 24.90
C LEU A 121 -26.14 0.03 23.52
N GLU A 122 -26.87 -1.04 23.23
CA GLU A 122 -26.83 -1.75 21.95
C GLU A 122 -27.33 -0.84 20.82
N ILE A 123 -28.38 -0.05 21.08
CA ILE A 123 -28.89 0.94 20.12
C ILE A 123 -27.85 2.04 19.87
N ALA A 124 -27.18 2.54 20.92
CA ALA A 124 -26.10 3.52 20.74
C ALA A 124 -24.96 2.91 19.88
N ILE A 125 -24.54 1.67 20.18
CA ILE A 125 -23.55 0.93 19.40
C ILE A 125 -23.98 0.80 17.93
N PHE A 126 -25.24 0.44 17.68
CA PHE A 126 -25.80 0.35 16.32
C PHE A 126 -25.73 1.68 15.57
N ILE A 127 -26.16 2.77 16.22
CA ILE A 127 -26.16 4.11 15.60
C ILE A 127 -24.72 4.53 15.29
N GLY A 128 -23.82 4.42 16.26
CA GLY A 128 -22.44 4.85 16.05
C GLY A 128 -21.65 3.97 15.09
N PHE A 129 -21.99 2.67 14.97
CA PHE A 129 -21.43 1.82 13.92
C PHE A 129 -21.92 2.24 12.53
N THR A 130 -23.24 2.41 12.37
CA THR A 130 -23.87 2.79 11.10
C THR A 130 -23.40 4.15 10.59
N LEU A 131 -23.28 5.13 11.49
CA LEU A 131 -22.85 6.50 11.16
C LEU A 131 -21.33 6.74 11.30
N LYS A 132 -20.55 5.71 11.67
CA LYS A 132 -19.10 5.81 11.90
C LYS A 132 -18.72 6.91 12.92
N LEU A 133 -19.45 6.98 14.02
CA LEU A 133 -19.24 7.99 15.07
C LEU A 133 -18.03 7.65 15.95
N ASN A 134 -17.34 8.70 16.41
CA ASN A 134 -16.29 8.60 17.43
C ASN A 134 -16.87 8.25 18.82
N LYS A 135 -15.99 7.93 19.79
CA LYS A 135 -16.40 7.53 21.15
C LYS A 135 -17.20 8.59 21.92
N ASN A 136 -16.94 9.87 21.71
CA ASN A 136 -17.61 10.94 22.47
C ASN A 136 -19.12 11.06 22.15
N PRO A 137 -19.55 11.12 20.87
CA PRO A 137 -20.98 11.06 20.51
C PRO A 137 -21.73 9.85 21.05
N MET A 138 -21.08 8.69 21.18
CA MET A 138 -21.71 7.47 21.70
C MET A 138 -22.25 7.63 23.13
N ALA A 139 -21.48 8.28 24.01
CA ALA A 139 -21.91 8.52 25.39
C ALA A 139 -23.12 9.45 25.45
N HIS A 140 -23.18 10.43 24.55
CA HIS A 140 -24.32 11.34 24.44
C HIS A 140 -25.57 10.62 23.93
N LEU A 141 -25.45 9.81 22.88
CA LEU A 141 -26.54 8.98 22.35
C LEU A 141 -27.09 8.02 23.41
N TYR A 142 -26.22 7.36 24.16
CA TYR A 142 -26.62 6.49 25.27
C TYR A 142 -27.47 7.25 26.30
N ASN A 143 -27.08 8.47 26.66
CA ASN A 143 -27.83 9.30 27.60
C ASN A 143 -29.19 9.72 27.05
N ILE A 144 -29.29 10.06 25.76
CA ILE A 144 -30.57 10.36 25.09
C ILE A 144 -31.49 9.14 25.14
N LEU A 145 -30.98 7.97 24.76
CA LEU A 145 -31.75 6.71 24.72
C LEU A 145 -32.25 6.33 26.12
N LYS A 146 -31.37 6.44 27.13
CA LYS A 146 -31.72 6.16 28.53
C LYS A 146 -32.73 7.16 29.08
N LYS A 147 -32.58 8.45 28.79
CA LYS A 147 -33.49 9.51 29.24
C LYS A 147 -34.90 9.33 28.67
N ASN A 148 -35.00 8.90 27.41
CA ASN A 148 -36.27 8.73 26.72
C ASN A 148 -36.85 7.29 26.84
N ASN A 149 -36.18 6.39 27.57
CA ASN A 149 -36.55 4.97 27.69
C ASN A 149 -36.80 4.29 26.33
N ILE A 150 -35.93 4.57 25.36
CA ILE A 150 -36.07 4.02 24.00
C ILE A 150 -35.42 2.63 23.96
N ASP A 151 -36.25 1.62 23.70
CA ASP A 151 -35.84 0.24 23.46
C ASP A 151 -36.03 -0.15 21.98
N SER A 152 -35.67 -1.39 21.64
CA SER A 152 -35.84 -1.96 20.29
C SER A 152 -37.28 -1.85 19.75
N ARG A 153 -38.29 -1.94 20.64
CA ARG A 153 -39.71 -1.90 20.27
C ARG A 153 -40.17 -0.48 19.98
N ALA A 154 -39.67 0.49 20.72
CA ALA A 154 -39.91 1.91 20.46
C ALA A 154 -39.35 2.30 19.08
N LEU A 155 -38.12 1.85 18.75
CA LEU A 155 -37.49 2.13 17.45
C LEU A 155 -38.33 1.64 16.26
N LEU A 156 -38.98 0.48 16.38
CA LEU A 156 -39.82 -0.09 15.31
C LEU A 156 -41.04 0.77 14.99
N LYS A 157 -41.53 1.56 15.94
CA LYS A 157 -42.71 2.43 15.79
C LYS A 157 -42.34 3.85 15.33
N MET A 158 -41.07 4.21 15.38
CA MET A 158 -40.59 5.55 15.06
C MET A 158 -40.55 5.79 13.55
N SER A 159 -40.99 6.97 13.10
CA SER A 159 -40.82 7.44 11.73
C SER A 159 -39.40 7.96 11.48
N LYS A 160 -38.99 8.09 10.21
CA LYS A 160 -37.69 8.70 9.84
C LYS A 160 -37.49 10.09 10.47
N LYS A 161 -38.58 10.86 10.63
CA LYS A 161 -38.56 12.16 11.30
C LYS A 161 -38.30 12.03 12.79
N ASP A 162 -38.93 11.06 13.46
CA ASP A 162 -38.67 10.80 14.89
C ASP A 162 -37.21 10.40 15.12
N TRP A 163 -36.61 9.59 14.23
CA TRP A 163 -35.18 9.27 14.28
C TRP A 163 -34.31 10.53 14.18
N MET A 164 -34.65 11.47 13.29
CA MET A 164 -33.91 12.72 13.15
C MET A 164 -34.04 13.60 14.41
N ASP A 165 -35.27 13.81 14.88
CA ASP A 165 -35.58 14.73 15.98
C ASP A 165 -35.06 14.21 17.32
N ILE A 166 -35.23 12.91 17.61
CA ILE A 166 -34.83 12.31 18.89
C ILE A 166 -33.32 12.16 19.01
N PHE A 167 -32.63 11.76 17.93
CA PHE A 167 -31.17 11.57 17.94
C PHE A 167 -30.40 12.84 17.56
N GLU A 168 -31.09 13.97 17.44
CA GLU A 168 -30.52 15.28 17.11
C GLU A 168 -29.64 15.22 15.85
N LEU A 169 -30.07 14.43 14.85
CA LEU A 169 -29.31 14.23 13.62
C LEU A 169 -29.44 15.48 12.75
N LYS A 170 -28.30 16.08 12.40
CA LYS A 170 -28.26 17.31 11.60
C LYS A 170 -28.68 17.10 10.15
N ILE A 171 -28.57 15.87 9.65
CA ILE A 171 -28.77 15.52 8.25
C ILE A 171 -29.89 14.48 8.18
N PHE A 172 -30.97 14.79 7.47
CA PHE A 172 -32.10 13.86 7.28
C PHE A 172 -31.67 12.53 6.61
N LEU A 173 -30.64 12.58 5.76
CA LEU A 173 -30.07 11.38 5.13
C LEU A 173 -29.51 10.38 6.16
N ASP A 174 -28.90 10.85 7.24
CA ASP A 174 -28.39 9.98 8.31
C ASP A 174 -29.55 9.27 9.03
N ALA A 175 -30.66 9.98 9.25
CA ALA A 175 -31.88 9.39 9.81
C ALA A 175 -32.49 8.34 8.88
N CYS A 176 -32.52 8.62 7.56
CA CYS A 176 -32.93 7.63 6.56
C CYS A 176 -32.03 6.39 6.60
N LEU A 177 -30.70 6.57 6.59
CA LEU A 177 -29.74 5.48 6.60
C LEU A 177 -29.92 4.59 7.84
N LEU A 178 -30.08 5.19 9.02
CA LEU A 178 -30.33 4.45 10.26
C LEU A 178 -31.66 3.68 10.21
N PHE A 179 -32.74 4.34 9.81
CA PHE A 179 -34.06 3.72 9.72
C PHE A 179 -34.06 2.54 8.74
N ASP A 180 -33.48 2.73 7.55
CA ASP A 180 -33.43 1.70 6.50
C ASP A 180 -32.53 0.53 6.95
N SER A 181 -31.40 0.82 7.62
CA SER A 181 -30.51 -0.20 8.18
C SER A 181 -31.16 -0.99 9.31
N PHE A 182 -31.88 -0.33 10.21
CA PHE A 182 -32.61 -0.99 11.30
C PHE A 182 -33.75 -1.86 10.75
N SER A 183 -34.50 -1.34 9.78
CA SER A 183 -35.56 -2.09 9.09
C SER A 183 -35.00 -3.33 8.39
N HIS A 184 -33.82 -3.22 7.78
CA HIS A 184 -33.12 -4.36 7.18
C HIS A 184 -32.78 -5.43 8.21
N ILE A 185 -32.23 -5.05 9.38
CA ILE A 185 -31.91 -5.98 10.47
C ILE A 185 -33.18 -6.70 10.97
N CYS A 186 -34.27 -5.95 11.18
CA CYS A 186 -35.55 -6.52 11.63
C CYS A 186 -36.07 -7.58 10.65
N ASN A 187 -35.96 -7.32 9.36
CA ASN A 187 -36.38 -8.24 8.30
C ASN A 187 -35.43 -9.44 8.14
N GLN A 188 -34.13 -9.23 8.35
CA GLN A 188 -33.11 -10.28 8.24
C GLN A 188 -33.18 -11.28 9.40
N TYR A 189 -33.54 -10.82 10.60
CA TYR A 189 -33.61 -11.62 11.82
C TYR A 189 -35.00 -11.51 12.45
N PRO A 190 -36.06 -12.10 11.86
CA PRO A 190 -37.40 -11.99 12.40
C PRO A 190 -37.47 -12.55 13.83
N SER A 191 -37.92 -11.73 14.77
CA SER A 191 -38.06 -12.16 16.17
C SER A 191 -39.34 -13.00 16.30
N ASN A 192 -39.17 -14.31 16.51
CA ASN A 192 -40.26 -15.27 16.72
C ASN A 192 -41.15 -14.94 17.94
N SER A 193 -40.78 -13.95 18.75
CA SER A 193 -41.54 -13.52 19.93
C SER A 193 -42.77 -12.67 19.61
N PHE A 194 -43.02 -12.28 18.36
CA PHE A 194 -44.13 -11.39 17.99
C PHE A 194 -45.37 -12.11 17.41
N SER A 195 -45.34 -13.44 17.24
CA SER A 195 -46.39 -14.18 16.53
C SER A 195 -47.52 -14.72 17.43
N SER A 196 -47.58 -14.36 18.71
CA SER A 196 -48.49 -14.99 19.67
C SER A 196 -49.42 -14.02 20.42
N SER A 197 -50.18 -13.18 19.70
CA SER A 197 -51.46 -12.63 20.23
C SER A 197 -52.22 -11.75 19.22
N SER A 198 -52.76 -12.31 18.14
CA SER A 198 -53.87 -11.66 17.40
C SER A 198 -54.51 -12.62 16.40
N SER A 199 -55.23 -13.61 16.93
CA SER A 199 -56.29 -14.30 16.22
C SER A 199 -57.57 -13.45 16.25
N SER A 200 -57.92 -12.80 15.15
CA SER A 200 -59.31 -12.69 14.66
C SER A 200 -59.46 -11.69 13.50
N SER A 201 -60.15 -12.15 12.43
CA SER A 201 -60.90 -11.37 11.41
C SER A 201 -60.10 -10.45 10.47
N SER A 202 -60.35 -10.33 9.17
CA SER A 202 -61.20 -11.00 8.18
C SER A 202 -60.93 -10.28 6.85
N SER A 203 -60.78 -11.03 5.75
CA SER A 203 -61.17 -10.72 4.36
C SER A 203 -61.21 -9.26 3.85
N SER A 204 -60.43 -8.97 2.78
CA SER A 204 -60.98 -8.51 1.49
C SER A 204 -59.89 -8.30 0.41
N SER A 205 -59.83 -9.24 -0.53
CA SER A 205 -59.68 -9.06 -1.99
C SER A 205 -59.10 -7.75 -2.54
N SER A 206 -57.91 -7.85 -3.12
CA SER A 206 -57.51 -7.10 -4.33
C SER A 206 -56.58 -7.99 -5.18
N PRO A 207 -57.02 -8.50 -6.33
CA PRO A 207 -56.17 -9.22 -7.25
C PRO A 207 -55.49 -8.22 -8.18
N ASN A 208 -54.16 -8.16 -8.20
CA ASN A 208 -53.31 -7.88 -9.38
C ASN A 208 -51.85 -7.45 -9.07
N SER A 209 -51.14 -8.10 -8.13
CA SER A 209 -49.69 -7.86 -8.02
C SER A 209 -48.83 -9.05 -7.56
N THR A 210 -49.37 -10.25 -7.40
CA THR A 210 -48.69 -11.35 -6.68
C THR A 210 -48.01 -12.42 -7.53
N GLN A 211 -47.75 -12.18 -8.82
CA GLN A 211 -47.10 -13.19 -9.67
C GLN A 211 -45.58 -13.00 -9.89
N THR A 212 -44.90 -12.19 -9.08
CA THR A 212 -43.43 -12.03 -9.15
C THR A 212 -42.67 -12.71 -8.01
N GLN A 213 -43.35 -13.32 -7.03
CA GLN A 213 -42.71 -13.87 -5.82
C GLN A 213 -41.75 -15.05 -6.08
N ASN A 214 -41.83 -15.71 -7.24
CA ASN A 214 -41.01 -16.90 -7.54
C ASN A 214 -40.04 -16.74 -8.71
N THR A 215 -39.87 -15.54 -9.25
CA THR A 215 -38.90 -15.30 -10.34
C THR A 215 -37.53 -14.93 -9.76
N PRO A 216 -36.45 -15.68 -10.08
CA PRO A 216 -35.11 -15.32 -9.67
C PRO A 216 -34.77 -13.87 -10.04
N LYS A 217 -34.24 -13.10 -9.08
CA LYS A 217 -33.95 -11.66 -9.26
C LYS A 217 -33.03 -11.39 -10.45
N GLU A 218 -32.13 -12.31 -10.77
CA GLU A 218 -31.20 -12.23 -11.91
C GLU A 218 -31.88 -12.29 -13.29
N TYR A 219 -33.15 -12.70 -13.36
CA TYR A 219 -33.93 -12.73 -14.61
C TYR A 219 -34.75 -11.44 -14.82
N LEU A 220 -34.86 -10.60 -13.79
CA LEU A 220 -35.62 -9.37 -13.82
C LEU A 220 -34.77 -8.20 -14.29
N CYS A 221 -35.31 -7.40 -15.19
CA CYS A 221 -34.70 -6.15 -15.61
C CYS A 221 -34.73 -5.15 -14.44
N PRO A 222 -33.60 -4.55 -14.03
CA PRO A 222 -33.58 -3.57 -12.94
C PRO A 222 -34.44 -2.32 -13.18
N LEU A 223 -34.74 -1.99 -14.44
CA LEU A 223 -35.54 -0.83 -14.82
C LEU A 223 -37.04 -1.12 -14.82
N SER A 224 -37.46 -2.20 -15.47
CA SER A 224 -38.89 -2.51 -15.65
C SER A 224 -39.43 -3.48 -14.62
N ASN A 225 -38.56 -4.10 -13.83
CA ASN A 225 -38.89 -5.18 -12.88
C ASN A 225 -39.65 -6.36 -13.53
N CYS A 226 -39.47 -6.53 -14.84
CA CYS A 226 -40.06 -7.58 -15.65
C CYS A 226 -38.98 -8.58 -16.12
N ILE A 227 -39.37 -9.82 -16.43
CA ILE A 227 -38.45 -10.81 -17.02
C ILE A 227 -37.85 -10.25 -18.32
N MET A 228 -36.53 -10.28 -18.43
CA MET A 228 -35.81 -9.80 -19.61
C MET A 228 -36.11 -10.67 -20.82
N LYS A 229 -36.54 -10.04 -21.93
CA LYS A 229 -36.74 -10.70 -23.22
C LYS A 229 -35.46 -10.73 -24.04
N GLN A 230 -34.69 -9.65 -23.96
CA GLN A 230 -33.41 -9.47 -24.66
C GLN A 230 -32.36 -8.94 -23.68
N PRO A 231 -31.77 -9.82 -22.84
CA PRO A 231 -30.81 -9.39 -21.83
C PRO A 231 -29.52 -8.87 -22.50
N VAL A 232 -29.10 -7.68 -22.09
CA VAL A 232 -27.88 -7.00 -22.56
C VAL A 232 -27.09 -6.48 -21.36
N ILE A 233 -25.76 -6.63 -21.39
CA ILE A 233 -24.83 -6.10 -20.40
C ILE A 233 -24.44 -4.68 -20.81
N ALA A 234 -24.65 -3.72 -19.90
CA ALA A 234 -24.15 -2.36 -20.06
C ALA A 234 -22.74 -2.22 -19.46
N ARG A 235 -22.08 -1.09 -19.72
CA ARG A 235 -20.69 -0.84 -19.29
C ARG A 235 -20.48 -0.85 -17.77
N ASN A 236 -21.52 -0.62 -16.98
CA ASN A 236 -21.50 -0.77 -15.52
C ASN A 236 -21.53 -2.24 -15.04
N GLY A 237 -21.54 -3.21 -15.96
CA GLY A 237 -21.60 -4.65 -15.65
C GLY A 237 -22.99 -5.17 -15.31
N ILE A 238 -24.02 -4.32 -15.34
CA ILE A 238 -25.40 -4.71 -15.03
C ILE A 238 -26.11 -5.19 -16.30
N THR A 239 -26.90 -6.25 -16.17
CA THR A 239 -27.74 -6.76 -17.26
C THR A 239 -29.12 -6.13 -17.21
N TYR A 240 -29.60 -5.64 -18.35
CA TYR A 240 -30.93 -5.04 -18.52
C TYR A 240 -31.67 -5.71 -19.67
N ASP A 241 -32.99 -5.52 -19.74
CA ASP A 241 -33.71 -5.75 -20.99
C ASP A 241 -33.38 -4.64 -22.00
N ARG A 242 -33.05 -5.01 -23.23
CA ARG A 242 -32.66 -4.08 -24.32
C ARG A 242 -33.67 -2.94 -24.50
N THR A 243 -34.97 -3.22 -24.50
CA THR A 243 -35.99 -2.19 -24.73
C THR A 243 -36.08 -1.22 -23.55
N SER A 244 -35.90 -1.74 -22.33
CA SER A 244 -35.94 -0.94 -21.10
C SER A 244 -34.72 -0.02 -20.99
N ILE A 245 -33.51 -0.51 -21.27
CA ILE A 245 -32.30 0.32 -21.16
C ILE A 245 -32.20 1.36 -22.28
N VAL A 246 -32.62 1.03 -23.51
CA VAL A 246 -32.60 1.99 -24.62
C VAL A 246 -33.55 3.17 -24.36
N SER A 247 -34.71 2.92 -23.75
CA SER A 247 -35.68 3.98 -23.42
C SER A 247 -35.37 4.70 -22.10
N GLY A 248 -34.79 4.01 -21.11
CA GLY A 248 -34.59 4.51 -19.75
C GLY A 248 -33.16 4.94 -19.39
N ALA A 249 -32.15 4.70 -20.23
CA ALA A 249 -30.74 4.94 -19.88
C ALA A 249 -30.45 6.38 -19.42
N HIS A 250 -31.11 7.38 -20.02
CA HIS A 250 -30.91 8.78 -19.66
C HIS A 250 -31.46 9.14 -18.28
N GLN A 251 -32.42 8.38 -17.75
CA GLN A 251 -33.07 8.61 -16.45
C GLN A 251 -32.34 7.93 -15.30
N LEU A 252 -31.33 7.09 -15.58
CA LEU A 252 -30.56 6.40 -14.56
C LEU A 252 -29.60 7.35 -13.82
N PRO A 253 -29.46 7.23 -12.49
CA PRO A 253 -28.36 7.87 -11.79
C PRO A 253 -27.03 7.33 -12.34
N ASN A 254 -26.07 8.23 -12.58
CA ASN A 254 -24.76 7.92 -13.17
C ASN A 254 -24.80 7.37 -14.61
N ASN A 255 -25.75 7.86 -15.43
CA ASN A 255 -25.88 7.49 -16.83
C ASN A 255 -24.58 7.66 -17.66
N SER A 256 -23.69 8.59 -17.29
CA SER A 256 -22.40 8.83 -17.96
C SER A 256 -21.52 7.58 -18.05
N SER A 257 -21.63 6.66 -17.09
CA SER A 257 -20.91 5.39 -17.09
C SER A 257 -21.38 4.41 -18.17
N LEU A 258 -22.56 4.64 -18.78
CA LEU A 258 -23.20 3.74 -19.76
C LEU A 258 -22.86 4.10 -21.21
N PHE A 259 -22.40 5.33 -21.48
CA PHE A 259 -22.14 5.84 -22.83
C PHE A 259 -20.64 5.85 -23.14
N ILE A 260 -20.32 5.67 -24.42
CA ILE A 260 -19.00 5.92 -25.01
C ILE A 260 -19.25 6.84 -26.21
N ASP A 261 -18.64 8.02 -26.20
CA ASP A 261 -18.80 9.04 -27.25
C ASP A 261 -20.28 9.39 -27.54
N GLY A 262 -21.10 9.44 -26.48
CA GLY A 262 -22.53 9.74 -26.58
C GLY A 262 -23.40 8.59 -27.07
N GLN A 263 -22.81 7.43 -27.41
CA GLN A 263 -23.54 6.24 -27.83
C GLN A 263 -23.64 5.22 -26.68
N LEU A 264 -24.83 4.65 -26.49
CA LEU A 264 -25.08 3.62 -25.48
C LEU A 264 -24.41 2.31 -25.90
N TRP A 265 -23.47 1.81 -25.09
CA TRP A 265 -22.73 0.59 -25.39
C TRP A 265 -23.34 -0.63 -24.70
N LEU A 266 -23.84 -1.58 -25.50
CA LEU A 266 -24.56 -2.76 -25.01
C LEU A 266 -24.01 -4.05 -25.63
N ILE A 267 -23.70 -5.03 -24.79
CA ILE A 267 -23.22 -6.36 -25.22
C ILE A 267 -24.34 -7.39 -24.96
N PRO A 268 -24.80 -8.19 -25.94
CA PRO A 268 -25.80 -9.24 -25.69
C PRO A 268 -25.36 -10.24 -24.62
N ASN A 269 -26.25 -10.56 -23.67
CA ASN A 269 -26.00 -11.54 -22.61
C ASN A 269 -26.68 -12.88 -22.92
N HIS A 270 -26.11 -13.63 -23.86
CA HIS A 270 -26.69 -14.91 -24.32
C HIS A 270 -26.81 -15.95 -23.20
N ALA A 271 -25.90 -15.94 -22.23
CA ALA A 271 -25.95 -16.87 -21.09
C ALA A 271 -27.21 -16.65 -20.23
N ILE A 272 -27.55 -15.41 -19.91
CA ILE A 272 -28.80 -15.09 -19.18
C ILE A 272 -30.02 -15.38 -20.06
N GLU A 273 -29.94 -15.11 -21.36
CA GLU A 273 -31.03 -15.38 -22.30
C GLU A 273 -31.42 -16.87 -22.33
N GLU A 274 -30.44 -17.79 -22.41
CA GLU A 274 -30.67 -19.23 -22.39
C GLU A 274 -31.26 -19.72 -21.07
N ARG A 275 -30.79 -19.18 -19.95
CA ARG A 275 -31.29 -19.52 -18.60
C ARG A 275 -32.74 -19.07 -18.42
N ILE A 276 -33.08 -17.86 -18.87
CA ILE A 276 -34.46 -17.36 -18.87
C ILE A 276 -35.35 -18.24 -19.75
N LYS A 277 -34.90 -18.59 -20.96
CA LYS A 277 -35.66 -19.49 -21.86
C LYS A 277 -35.92 -20.84 -21.20
N THR A 278 -34.93 -21.40 -20.52
CA THR A 278 -35.05 -22.68 -19.80
C THR A 278 -36.05 -22.57 -18.65
N TYR A 279 -35.96 -21.51 -17.85
CA TYR A 279 -36.89 -21.21 -16.76
C TYR A 279 -38.33 -21.06 -17.25
N LEU A 280 -38.56 -20.32 -18.35
CA LEU A 280 -39.90 -20.14 -18.91
C LEU A 280 -40.48 -21.42 -19.50
N LYS A 281 -39.65 -22.33 -20.00
CA LYS A 281 -40.11 -23.64 -20.50
C LYS A 281 -40.57 -24.54 -19.37
N SER A 282 -39.83 -24.61 -18.27
CA SER A 282 -40.20 -25.46 -17.12
C SER A 282 -41.47 -24.98 -16.41
N HIS A 283 -41.77 -23.68 -16.43
CA HIS A 283 -42.95 -23.10 -15.79
C HIS A 283 -44.20 -23.05 -16.68
N LYS A 284 -44.10 -23.40 -17.97
CA LYS A 284 -45.26 -23.52 -18.88
C LYS A 284 -45.86 -24.94 -18.91
N GLN A 285 -45.24 -25.91 -18.25
CA GLN A 285 -45.67 -27.32 -18.21
C GLN A 285 -46.36 -27.69 -16.88
N GLN A 286 -46.55 -26.73 -15.98
CA GLN A 286 -47.38 -26.83 -14.76
C GLN A 286 -48.69 -26.06 -14.98
#